data_AF-A0AB74H6R0-F1
#
_entry.id   AF-A0AB74H6R0-F1
#
_cell.length_a   1.000
_cell.length_b   1.000
_cell.length_c   1.000
_cell.angle_alpha   90.00
_cell.angle_beta   90.00
_cell.angle_gamma   90.00
#
_symmetry.space_group_name_H-M   'P 1'
#
loop_
_entity.id
_entity.type
_entity.pdbx_description
1 polymer ?
#
loop_
_entity_poly.entity_id
_entity_poly.type
_entity_poly.pdbx_seq_one_letter_code
_entity_poly.pdbx_strand_id
1 'polypeptide(L)'
;MSYHYEPSSFMLPTSHYNKAKADRAVTFINNLAHTKGKWAGKKFDLLPWQEQIVRDLFGIVKEDGNRQFLTAYIEIPKKNGKSELAAAIALYLLYADNEASAEVYGAACDRNQASIVFDVAKQMVLMSRPLEKRSKIMGATKRIVNYSNAGFYQVLSAETGTKHGLNVSGLVFDEIHAQPNRL
;
A
#
# COMPACT_ATOMS: atom_id res chain seq x y z
N MET A 1 17.02 -6.71 -19.83
CA MET A 1 17.81 -6.83 -18.58
C MET A 1 16.90 -7.45 -17.54
N SER A 2 17.24 -8.63 -17.02
CA SER A 2 16.58 -9.17 -15.83
C SER A 2 16.92 -8.28 -14.65
N TYR A 3 15.91 -7.73 -13.97
CA TYR A 3 16.11 -6.99 -12.73
C TYR A 3 16.79 -7.90 -11.71
N HIS A 4 17.96 -7.49 -11.22
CA HIS A 4 18.68 -8.17 -10.14
C HIS A 4 18.44 -7.38 -8.86
N TYR A 5 17.79 -8.00 -7.88
CA TYR A 5 17.52 -7.37 -6.60
C TYR A 5 18.75 -7.47 -5.70
N GLU A 6 19.13 -6.34 -5.10
CA GLU A 6 20.10 -6.27 -4.02
C GLU A 6 19.40 -5.66 -2.79
N PRO A 7 19.51 -6.27 -1.59
CA PRO A 7 18.92 -5.70 -0.38
C PRO A 7 19.44 -4.30 -0.08
N SER A 8 18.56 -3.45 0.45
CA SER A 8 18.93 -2.12 0.92
C SER A 8 20.18 -2.11 1.80
N SER A 9 21.07 -1.14 1.60
CA SER A 9 22.22 -0.87 2.47
C SER A 9 21.82 -0.51 3.91
N PHE A 10 20.54 -0.19 4.14
CA PHE A 10 19.99 0.09 5.47
C PHE A 10 19.53 -1.19 6.20
N MET A 11 19.70 -2.38 5.62
CA MET A 11 19.47 -3.64 6.32
C MET A 11 20.43 -3.76 7.50
N LEU A 12 19.90 -4.00 8.69
CA LEU A 12 20.70 -4.20 9.90
C LEU A 12 21.45 -5.53 9.80
N PRO A 13 22.65 -5.65 10.40
CA PRO A 13 23.39 -6.92 10.44
C PRO A 13 22.62 -8.08 11.08
N THR A 14 21.68 -7.78 11.98
CA THR A 14 20.80 -8.77 12.64
C THR A 14 19.55 -9.11 11.82
N SER A 15 19.32 -8.42 10.70
CA SER A 15 18.19 -8.68 9.80
C SER A 15 18.65 -9.49 8.58
N HIS A 16 17.71 -10.14 7.92
CA HIS A 16 17.97 -10.93 6.73
C HIS A 16 16.89 -10.72 5.68
N TYR A 17 17.23 -11.05 4.44
CA TYR A 17 16.28 -11.01 3.33
C TYR A 17 15.44 -12.30 3.28
N ASN A 18 14.13 -12.16 3.45
CA ASN A 18 13.16 -13.22 3.26
C ASN A 18 12.51 -13.12 1.88
N LYS A 19 13.04 -13.88 0.93
CA LYS A 19 12.56 -13.92 -0.46
C LYS A 19 11.09 -14.30 -0.58
N ALA A 20 10.59 -15.23 0.24
CA ALA A 20 9.20 -15.68 0.15
C ALA A 20 8.20 -14.57 0.54
N LYS A 21 8.51 -13.80 1.59
CA LYS A 21 7.69 -12.63 1.98
C LYS A 21 7.73 -11.53 0.92
N ALA A 22 8.92 -11.25 0.38
CA ALA A 22 9.08 -10.27 -0.69
C ALA A 22 8.31 -10.66 -1.96
N ASP A 23 8.48 -11.90 -2.43
CA ASP A 23 7.83 -12.41 -3.63
C ASP A 23 6.30 -12.43 -3.47
N ARG A 24 5.78 -12.68 -2.27
CA ARG A 24 4.34 -12.58 -1.98
C ARG A 24 3.81 -11.17 -2.23
N ALA A 25 4.50 -10.14 -1.72
CA ALA A 25 4.11 -8.75 -1.90
C ALA A 25 4.19 -8.33 -3.37
N VAL A 26 5.32 -8.62 -4.04
CA VAL A 26 5.51 -8.33 -5.47
C VAL A 26 4.46 -9.03 -6.33
N THR A 27 4.23 -10.33 -6.10
CA THR A 27 3.25 -11.12 -6.87
C THR A 27 1.81 -10.62 -6.64
N PHE A 28 1.47 -10.22 -5.40
CA PHE A 28 0.16 -9.64 -5.13
C PHE A 28 -0.04 -8.35 -5.96
N ILE A 29 0.93 -7.44 -5.92
CA ILE A 29 0.84 -6.15 -6.63
C ILE A 29 0.80 -6.37 -8.15
N ASN A 30 1.66 -7.24 -8.69
CA ASN A 30 1.69 -7.55 -10.13
C ASN A 30 0.39 -8.21 -10.64
N ASN A 31 -0.40 -8.83 -9.76
CA ASN A 31 -1.72 -9.38 -10.10
C ASN A 31 -2.85 -8.35 -10.02
N LEU A 32 -2.60 -7.14 -9.54
CA LEU A 32 -3.52 -6.01 -9.69
C LEU A 32 -3.45 -5.48 -11.13
N ALA A 33 -4.41 -4.63 -11.48
CA ALA A 33 -4.44 -3.97 -12.78
C ALA A 33 -4.16 -2.48 -12.66
N HIS A 34 -3.45 -1.92 -13.63
CA HIS A 34 -3.41 -0.47 -13.81
C HIS A 34 -4.83 0.06 -14.07
N THR A 35 -5.14 1.22 -13.51
CA THR A 35 -6.52 1.74 -13.50
C THR A 35 -6.73 2.89 -14.48
N LYS A 36 -5.65 3.52 -14.95
CA LYS A 36 -5.70 4.76 -15.74
C LYS A 36 -4.80 4.73 -16.97
N GLY A 37 -5.15 5.58 -17.94
CA GLY A 37 -4.35 5.85 -19.12
C GLY A 37 -4.21 4.65 -20.06
N LYS A 38 -3.16 4.67 -20.88
CA LYS A 38 -2.89 3.64 -21.92
C LYS A 38 -2.65 2.22 -21.36
N TRP A 39 -2.50 2.09 -20.05
CA TRP A 39 -2.24 0.83 -19.37
C TRP A 39 -3.46 0.25 -18.65
N ALA A 40 -4.61 0.95 -18.68
CA ALA A 40 -5.82 0.50 -18.00
C ALA A 40 -6.18 -0.95 -18.37
N GLY A 41 -6.43 -1.78 -17.34
CA GLY A 41 -6.76 -3.20 -17.49
C GLY A 41 -5.57 -4.14 -17.73
N LYS A 42 -4.36 -3.61 -17.92
CA LYS A 42 -3.13 -4.42 -17.97
C LYS A 42 -2.63 -4.69 -16.55
N LYS A 43 -1.89 -5.79 -16.39
CA LYS A 43 -1.22 -6.14 -15.14
C LYS A 43 -0.34 -5.00 -14.65
N PHE A 44 -0.34 -4.77 -13.35
CA PHE A 44 0.50 -3.77 -12.71
C PHE A 44 1.91 -4.32 -12.50
N ASP A 45 2.64 -4.51 -13.60
CA ASP A 45 4.03 -4.93 -13.54
C ASP A 45 4.88 -3.82 -12.90
N LEU A 46 5.40 -4.09 -11.71
CA LEU A 46 6.26 -3.15 -10.98
C LEU A 46 7.49 -2.80 -11.81
N LEU A 47 7.79 -1.51 -11.91
CA LEU A 47 9.07 -1.05 -12.42
C LEU A 47 10.19 -1.47 -11.46
N PRO A 48 11.45 -1.65 -11.92
CA PRO A 48 12.57 -2.09 -11.08
C PRO A 48 12.72 -1.31 -9.76
N TRP A 49 12.53 0.01 -9.79
CA TRP A 49 12.61 0.85 -8.59
C TRP A 49 11.40 0.68 -7.65
N GLN A 50 10.21 0.39 -8.19
CA GLN A 50 9.02 0.10 -7.37
C GLN A 50 9.16 -1.26 -6.71
N GLU A 51 9.67 -2.24 -7.46
CA GLU A 51 9.95 -3.58 -6.95
C GLU A 51 11.01 -3.53 -5.84
N GLN A 52 12.07 -2.72 -6.00
CA GLN A 52 13.06 -2.48 -4.94
C GLN A 52 12.41 -2.05 -3.63
N ILE A 53 11.56 -1.02 -3.68
CA ILE A 53 10.85 -0.49 -2.51
C ILE A 53 9.99 -1.58 -1.85
N VAL A 54 9.20 -2.31 -2.64
CA VAL A 54 8.30 -3.37 -2.14
C VAL A 54 9.12 -4.50 -1.52
N ARG A 55 10.21 -4.93 -2.17
CA ARG A 55 11.08 -5.99 -1.67
C ARG A 55 11.81 -5.58 -0.39
N ASP A 56 12.27 -4.34 -0.29
CA ASP A 56 12.92 -3.84 0.93
C ASP A 56 11.91 -3.76 2.09
N LEU A 57 10.72 -3.19 1.84
CA LEU A 57 9.69 -3.04 2.88
C LEU A 57 9.16 -4.36 3.42
N PHE A 58 8.86 -5.32 2.53
CA PHE A 58 8.18 -6.56 2.91
C PHE A 58 9.11 -7.78 2.98
N GLY A 59 10.33 -7.67 2.46
CA GLY A 59 11.31 -8.75 2.43
C GLY A 59 12.39 -8.68 3.49
N ILE A 60 12.76 -7.48 3.96
CA ILE A 60 13.80 -7.34 5.00
C ILE A 60 13.15 -7.51 6.38
N VAL A 61 13.53 -8.59 7.06
CA VAL A 61 12.93 -8.99 8.34
C VAL A 61 14.01 -9.17 9.41
N LYS A 62 13.62 -8.92 10.67
CA LYS A 62 14.43 -9.19 11.86
C LYS A 62 14.41 -10.69 12.16
N GLU A 63 15.21 -11.12 13.15
CA GLU A 63 15.29 -12.51 13.60
C GLU A 63 13.94 -13.09 14.06
N ASP A 64 13.08 -12.26 14.65
CA ASP A 64 11.73 -12.62 15.09
C ASP A 64 10.74 -12.80 13.92
N GLY A 65 11.17 -12.54 12.69
CA GLY A 65 10.36 -12.62 11.48
C GLY A 65 9.51 -11.38 11.20
N ASN A 66 9.54 -10.36 12.06
CA ASN A 66 8.85 -9.09 11.80
C ASN A 66 9.63 -8.23 10.81
N ARG A 67 8.94 -7.32 10.11
CA ARG A 67 9.59 -6.37 9.20
C ARG A 67 10.60 -5.51 9.96
N GLN A 68 11.77 -5.28 9.35
CA GLN A 68 12.70 -4.27 9.84
C GLN A 68 12.13 -2.86 9.59
N PHE A 69 11.68 -2.60 8.37
CA PHE A 69 11.13 -1.31 7.98
C PHE A 69 9.62 -1.26 8.24
N LEU A 70 9.23 -0.48 9.24
CA LEU A 70 7.81 -0.18 9.52
C LEU A 70 7.34 1.11 8.86
N THR A 71 8.28 1.98 8.48
CA THR A 71 8.02 3.27 7.86
C THR A 71 8.91 3.43 6.63
N ALA A 72 8.35 3.90 5.52
CA ALA A 72 9.09 4.35 4.36
C ALA A 72 8.68 5.77 3.98
N TYR A 73 9.68 6.61 3.76
CA TYR A 73 9.52 7.93 3.17
C TYR A 73 10.12 7.90 1.77
N ILE A 74 9.30 8.19 0.76
CA ILE A 74 9.69 8.04 -0.64
C ILE A 74 9.30 9.30 -1.40
N GLU A 75 10.28 9.97 -1.99
CA GLU A 75 10.06 11.13 -2.84
C GLU A 75 9.93 10.69 -4.30
N ILE A 76 8.73 10.80 -4.84
CA ILE A 76 8.42 10.40 -6.22
C ILE A 76 7.93 11.63 -7.00
N PRO A 77 8.54 11.98 -8.15
CA PRO A 77 8.07 13.07 -8.98
C PRO A 77 6.63 12.86 -9.49
N LYS A 78 5.95 13.96 -9.83
CA LYS A 78 4.57 13.91 -10.35
C LYS A 78 4.51 13.03 -11.61
N LYS A 79 3.38 12.31 -11.77
CA LYS A 79 3.08 11.40 -12.90
C LYS A 79 3.91 10.11 -12.98
N ASN A 80 4.67 9.73 -11.96
CA ASN A 80 5.42 8.47 -11.90
C ASN A 80 4.67 7.32 -11.17
N GLY A 81 3.35 7.25 -11.30
CA GLY A 81 2.57 6.12 -10.75
C GLY A 81 2.50 6.06 -9.22
N LYS A 82 2.84 7.15 -8.49
CA LYS A 82 2.86 7.18 -7.01
C LYS A 82 1.55 6.70 -6.38
N SER A 83 0.40 7.18 -6.88
CA SER A 83 -0.90 6.88 -6.31
C SER A 83 -1.35 5.45 -6.63
N GLU A 84 -0.86 4.89 -7.75
CA GLU A 84 -1.08 3.47 -8.08
C GLU A 84 -0.29 2.58 -7.12
N LEU A 85 1.00 2.86 -6.91
CA LEU A 85 1.82 2.11 -5.97
C LEU A 85 1.27 2.21 -4.53
N ALA A 86 0.90 3.41 -4.09
CA ALA A 86 0.29 3.66 -2.79
C ALA A 86 -1.01 2.85 -2.58
N ALA A 87 -1.89 2.83 -3.59
CA ALA A 87 -3.12 2.04 -3.56
C ALA A 87 -2.84 0.53 -3.52
N ALA A 88 -1.88 0.05 -4.31
CA ALA A 88 -1.47 -1.34 -4.34
C ALA A 88 -0.90 -1.82 -2.99
N ILE A 89 -0.06 -0.99 -2.35
CA ILE A 89 0.47 -1.26 -1.00
C ILE A 89 -0.66 -1.29 0.03
N ALA A 90 -1.60 -0.35 0.01
CA ALA A 90 -2.75 -0.36 0.92
C ALA A 90 -3.60 -1.63 0.78
N LEU A 91 -3.83 -2.09 -0.46
CA LEU A 91 -4.54 -3.34 -0.73
C LEU A 91 -3.73 -4.57 -0.29
N TYR A 92 -2.41 -4.57 -0.47
CA TYR A 92 -1.56 -5.65 0.03
C TYR A 92 -1.68 -5.78 1.55
N LEU A 93 -1.57 -4.66 2.27
CA LEU A 93 -1.74 -4.62 3.73
C LEU A 93 -3.13 -5.15 4.15
N LEU A 94 -4.18 -4.76 3.43
CA LEU A 94 -5.55 -5.18 3.75
C LEU A 94 -5.83 -6.67 3.47
N TYR A 95 -5.26 -7.24 2.41
CA TYR A 95 -5.66 -8.57 1.91
C TYR A 95 -4.61 -9.66 2.09
N ALA A 96 -3.33 -9.30 2.12
CA ALA A 96 -2.24 -10.25 1.89
C ALA A 96 -1.08 -10.13 2.87
N ASP A 97 -1.14 -9.23 3.86
CA ASP A 97 -0.08 -9.09 4.86
C ASP A 97 -0.26 -9.96 6.11
N ASN A 98 -1.28 -10.84 6.12
CA ASN A 98 -1.64 -11.74 7.23
C ASN A 98 -2.05 -11.05 8.54
N GLU A 99 -2.41 -9.76 8.49
CA GLU A 99 -2.95 -9.07 9.66
C GLU A 99 -4.43 -9.43 9.88
N ALA A 100 -4.77 -9.84 11.11
CA ALA A 100 -6.14 -10.09 11.53
C ALA A 100 -6.84 -8.75 11.80
N SER A 101 -8.06 -8.56 11.29
CA SER A 101 -8.81 -7.31 11.45
C SER A 101 -8.04 -6.07 11.02
N ALA A 102 -7.24 -6.18 9.94
CA ALA A 102 -6.36 -5.13 9.45
C ALA A 102 -7.09 -3.78 9.24
N GLU A 103 -6.73 -2.75 10.00
CA GLU A 103 -7.19 -1.38 9.75
C GLU A 103 -6.11 -0.60 8.98
N VAL A 104 -6.37 -0.35 7.70
CA VAL A 104 -5.48 0.39 6.81
C VAL A 104 -6.08 1.76 6.55
N TYR A 105 -5.27 2.80 6.69
CA TYR A 105 -5.71 4.18 6.52
C TYR A 105 -4.99 4.87 5.37
N GLY A 106 -5.74 5.66 4.61
CA GLY A 106 -5.22 6.57 3.60
C GLY A 106 -5.31 8.00 4.10
N ALA A 107 -4.21 8.73 4.07
CA ALA A 107 -4.14 10.15 4.42
C ALA A 107 -3.47 10.95 3.31
N ALA A 108 -3.84 12.22 3.20
CA ALA A 108 -3.12 13.20 2.41
C ALA A 108 -3.34 14.59 2.99
N CYS A 109 -2.55 15.57 2.54
CA CYS A 109 -2.77 16.97 2.94
C CYS A 109 -4.15 17.50 2.50
N ASP A 110 -4.60 17.11 1.31
CA ASP A 110 -5.91 17.47 0.78
C ASP A 110 -6.81 16.23 0.67
N ARG A 111 -8.09 16.37 1.05
CA ARG A 111 -9.09 15.31 0.98
C ARG A 111 -9.29 14.83 -0.45
N ASN A 112 -9.16 15.70 -1.45
CA ASN A 112 -9.27 15.27 -2.85
C ASN A 112 -8.10 14.36 -3.22
N GLN A 113 -6.89 14.66 -2.74
CA GLN A 113 -5.71 13.82 -2.98
C GLN A 113 -5.84 12.45 -2.32
N ALA A 114 -6.32 12.38 -1.08
CA ALA A 114 -6.60 11.11 -0.43
C ALA A 114 -7.69 10.31 -1.17
N SER A 115 -8.67 11.02 -1.76
CA SER A 115 -9.72 10.40 -2.58
C SER A 115 -9.15 9.79 -3.87
N ILE A 116 -8.08 10.35 -4.45
CA ILE A 116 -7.43 9.79 -5.66
C ILE A 116 -6.87 8.40 -5.37
N VAL A 117 -6.12 8.24 -4.26
CA VAL A 117 -5.54 6.93 -3.89
C VAL A 117 -6.65 5.92 -3.63
N PHE A 118 -7.73 6.34 -2.94
CA PHE A 118 -8.89 5.49 -2.73
C PHE A 118 -9.58 5.06 -4.02
N ASP A 119 -9.83 6.00 -4.93
CA ASP A 119 -10.53 5.68 -6.16
C ASP A 119 -9.69 4.73 -7.04
N VAL A 120 -8.35 4.84 -7.00
CA VAL A 120 -7.46 3.85 -7.62
C VAL A 120 -7.59 2.48 -6.94
N ALA A 121 -7.51 2.41 -5.61
CA ALA A 121 -7.66 1.14 -4.89
C ALA A 121 -9.02 0.48 -5.15
N LYS A 122 -10.10 1.27 -5.16
CA LYS A 122 -11.45 0.82 -5.52
C LYS A 122 -11.47 0.20 -6.91
N GLN A 123 -10.88 0.85 -7.91
CA GLN A 123 -10.85 0.33 -9.28
C GLN A 123 -10.03 -0.95 -9.38
N MET A 124 -8.88 -1.04 -8.70
CA MET A 124 -8.09 -2.28 -8.64
C MET A 124 -8.88 -3.45 -8.05
N VAL A 125 -9.67 -3.21 -6.99
CA VAL A 125 -10.55 -4.23 -6.41
C VAL A 125 -11.65 -4.65 -7.39
N LEU A 126 -12.32 -3.70 -8.05
CA LEU A 126 -13.37 -3.99 -9.03
C LEU A 126 -12.85 -4.73 -10.27
N MET A 127 -11.59 -4.49 -10.66
CA MET A 127 -10.93 -5.20 -11.75
C MET A 127 -10.45 -6.61 -11.36
N SER A 128 -10.41 -6.93 -10.07
CA SER A 128 -9.93 -8.20 -9.55
C SER A 128 -11.07 -9.01 -8.95
N ARG A 129 -11.64 -9.94 -9.73
CA ARG A 129 -12.78 -10.79 -9.32
C ARG A 129 -12.60 -11.45 -7.93
N PRO A 130 -11.41 -11.97 -7.55
CA PRO A 130 -11.21 -12.52 -6.20
C PRO A 130 -11.32 -11.47 -5.08
N LEU A 131 -10.79 -10.26 -5.29
CA LEU A 131 -10.88 -9.17 -4.32
C LEU A 131 -12.29 -8.62 -4.26
N GLU A 132 -12.92 -8.36 -5.40
CA GLU A 132 -14.30 -7.88 -5.51
C GLU A 132 -15.27 -8.75 -4.70
N LYS A 133 -15.22 -10.08 -4.88
CA LYS A 133 -16.07 -11.03 -4.15
C LYS A 133 -15.89 -10.99 -2.63
N ARG A 134 -14.73 -10.55 -2.14
CA ARG A 134 -14.38 -10.48 -0.72
C ARG A 134 -14.55 -9.07 -0.16
N SER A 135 -15.03 -8.13 -0.96
CA SER A 135 -15.06 -6.71 -0.62
C SER A 135 -16.47 -6.17 -0.42
N LYS A 136 -16.63 -5.27 0.57
CA LYS A 136 -17.67 -4.24 0.56
C LYS A 136 -17.06 -2.91 0.19
N ILE A 137 -17.50 -2.29 -0.90
CA ILE A 137 -17.03 -0.97 -1.29
C ILE A 137 -18.08 0.07 -0.90
N MET A 138 -17.72 1.00 -0.03
CA MET A 138 -18.56 2.11 0.40
C MET A 138 -17.98 3.41 -0.18
N GLY A 139 -18.40 3.77 -1.39
CA GLY A 139 -17.82 4.90 -2.12
C GLY A 139 -18.03 6.26 -1.45
N ALA A 140 -19.19 6.47 -0.82
CA ALA A 140 -19.54 7.74 -0.16
C ALA A 140 -18.64 8.02 1.06
N THR A 141 -18.39 6.99 1.87
CA THR A 141 -17.50 7.09 3.02
C THR A 141 -16.04 6.82 2.66
N LYS A 142 -15.71 6.49 1.41
CA LYS A 142 -14.36 6.13 0.96
C LYS A 142 -13.76 4.99 1.80
N ARG A 143 -14.53 3.88 1.91
CA ARG A 143 -14.16 2.65 2.64
C ARG A 143 -14.19 1.40 1.75
N ILE A 144 -13.25 0.49 1.96
CA ILE A 144 -13.27 -0.89 1.44
C ILE A 144 -13.17 -1.83 2.63
N VAL A 145 -14.14 -2.72 2.83
CA VAL A 145 -14.11 -3.74 3.89
C VAL A 145 -13.75 -5.08 3.29
N ASN A 146 -12.80 -5.79 3.91
CA ASN A 146 -12.45 -7.17 3.55
C ASN A 146 -13.20 -8.15 4.46
N TYR A 147 -14.14 -8.89 3.88
CA TYR A 147 -14.94 -9.87 4.63
C TYR A 147 -14.11 -11.06 5.15
N SER A 148 -12.93 -11.32 4.59
CA SER A 148 -12.13 -12.50 4.92
C SER A 148 -11.37 -12.37 6.24
N ASN A 149 -11.07 -11.14 6.67
CA ASN A 149 -10.33 -10.87 7.91
C ASN A 149 -11.00 -9.81 8.79
N ALA A 150 -12.21 -9.35 8.45
CA ALA A 150 -12.92 -8.24 9.11
C ALA A 150 -12.18 -6.88 9.10
N GLY A 151 -11.10 -6.76 8.32
CA GLY A 151 -10.34 -5.52 8.17
C GLY A 151 -10.96 -4.55 7.18
N PHE A 152 -10.40 -3.36 7.09
CA PHE A 152 -10.83 -2.32 6.14
C PHE A 152 -9.70 -1.39 5.72
N TYR A 153 -9.86 -0.82 4.53
CA TYR A 153 -9.14 0.37 4.08
C TYR A 153 -10.08 1.59 4.11
N GLN A 154 -9.64 2.69 4.73
CA GLN A 154 -10.45 3.90 4.92
C GLN A 154 -9.62 5.16 4.70
N VAL A 155 -10.14 6.11 3.92
CA VAL A 155 -9.57 7.46 3.87
C VAL A 155 -9.90 8.22 5.14
N LEU A 156 -8.89 8.77 5.81
CA LEU A 156 -9.07 9.66 6.95
C LEU A 156 -9.60 11.00 6.47
N SER A 157 -10.67 11.49 7.10
CA SER A 157 -11.12 12.88 6.93
C SER A 157 -10.29 13.80 7.84
N ALA A 158 -10.26 15.10 7.53
CA ALA A 158 -9.64 16.11 8.38
C ALA A 158 -10.18 16.12 9.83
N GLU A 159 -11.44 15.72 10.02
CA GLU A 159 -12.10 15.61 11.32
C GLU A 159 -11.62 14.43 12.17
N THR A 160 -10.87 13.49 11.59
CA THR A 160 -10.32 12.32 12.31
C THR A 160 -9.06 12.65 13.11
N GLY A 161 -8.45 13.83 12.90
CA GLY A 161 -7.24 14.26 13.61
C GLY A 161 -7.37 14.37 15.13
N THR A 162 -8.60 14.36 15.66
CA THR A 162 -8.92 14.41 17.09
C THR A 162 -9.25 13.05 17.72
N LYS A 163 -9.19 11.93 16.98
CA LYS A 163 -9.57 10.60 17.50
C LYS A 163 -8.35 9.77 17.89
N HIS A 164 -7.96 9.84 19.16
CA HIS A 164 -6.88 9.05 19.79
C HIS A 164 -7.16 7.52 19.95
N GLY A 165 -7.97 6.92 19.08
CA GLY A 165 -8.49 5.55 19.27
C GLY A 165 -8.41 4.62 18.06
N LEU A 166 -7.60 4.94 17.03
CA LEU A 166 -7.47 4.10 15.85
C LEU A 166 -6.43 3.00 16.08
N ASN A 167 -6.76 1.75 15.75
CA ASN A 167 -5.81 0.63 15.82
C ASN A 167 -5.15 0.43 14.44
N VAL A 168 -4.20 1.30 14.13
CA VAL A 168 -3.60 1.39 12.78
C VAL A 168 -2.66 0.22 12.53
N SER A 169 -3.04 -0.68 11.62
CA SER A 169 -2.15 -1.72 11.09
C SER A 169 -1.31 -1.25 9.90
N GLY A 170 -1.78 -0.22 9.19
CA GLY A 170 -1.09 0.36 8.04
C GLY A 170 -1.56 1.78 7.74
N LEU A 171 -0.62 2.65 7.38
CA LEU A 171 -0.92 4.04 6.98
C LEU A 171 -0.20 4.35 5.67
N VAL A 172 -0.96 4.79 4.67
CA VAL A 172 -0.44 5.31 3.42
C VAL A 172 -0.71 6.81 3.37
N PHE A 173 0.35 7.59 3.40
CA PHE A 173 0.29 9.06 3.40
C PHE A 173 0.81 9.61 2.06
N ASP A 174 -0.07 10.16 1.22
CA ASP A 174 0.34 10.86 0.00
C ASP A 174 0.54 12.36 0.27
N GLU A 175 1.54 12.96 -0.40
CA GLU A 175 1.86 14.38 -0.30
C GLU A 175 2.10 14.90 1.13
N ILE A 176 2.82 14.11 1.94
CA ILE A 176 3.30 14.57 3.25
C ILE A 176 4.10 15.88 3.17
N HIS A 177 4.69 16.16 2.00
CA HIS A 177 5.41 17.41 1.77
C HIS A 177 4.51 18.66 1.68
N ALA A 178 3.20 18.50 1.58
CA ALA A 178 2.25 19.61 1.52
C ALA A 178 1.61 19.93 2.89
N GLN A 179 1.82 19.09 3.91
CA GLN A 179 1.23 19.28 5.24
C GLN A 179 1.78 20.53 5.95
N PRO A 180 0.92 21.44 6.42
CA PRO A 180 1.33 22.52 7.31
C PRO A 180 1.69 21.97 8.70
N ASN A 181 2.79 22.47 9.28
CA ASN A 181 3.46 21.97 10.49
C ASN A 181 3.94 20.51 10.37
N ARG A 182 5.14 20.36 9.79
CA ARG A 182 5.91 19.12 9.86
C ARG A 182 6.73 19.16 11.15
N LEU A 183 6.56 18.14 11.98
CA LEU A 183 7.11 17.95 13.34
C LEU A 183 6.24 18.52 14.45
#